data_AF-K2MQ15-F1
#
_entry.id   AF-K2MQ15-F1
#
_cell.length_a   1.000
_cell.length_b   1.000
_cell.length_c   1.000
_cell.angle_alpha   90.00
_cell.angle_beta   90.00
_cell.angle_gamma   90.00
#
_symmetry.space_group_name_H-M   'P 1'
#
loop_
_entity.id
_entity.type
_entity.pdbx_description
1 polymer ?
#
loop_
_entity_poly.entity_id
_entity_poly.type
_entity_poly.pdbx_seq_one_letter_code
_entity_poly.pdbx_strand_id
1 'polypeptide(L)'
;MASVRLTEQLKRVKEVLTTWKEVDERVSQLCPTSSAEQDKSTGTACSTDKITDGLVGFLSNTSSDDTWKDEYLGVNATVKGATEGKVTSTEKGVTFQGAWAEWPVGSQGENQLYHFANYNFTLVATVSIHGDPEEENPIPLIGVKVNDGTKNRVLLGLSYNKEKQWQVWCGDQATPEQSSSWKPETRHQVAIVLQNSSQGSVYVDGERVWNGPCKLEIT
;
A
#
# COMPACT_ATOMS: atom_id res chain seq x y z
N MET A 1 25.70 -0.72 38.51
CA MET A 1 25.20 -1.70 37.52
C MET A 1 24.03 -2.43 38.14
N ALA A 2 22.88 -2.49 37.47
CA ALA A 2 21.68 -3.18 37.97
C ALA A 2 21.34 -4.35 37.04
N SER A 3 20.98 -5.50 37.61
CA SER A 3 20.48 -6.66 36.87
C SER A 3 18.96 -6.66 36.92
N VAL A 4 18.31 -6.64 35.77
CA VAL A 4 16.84 -6.62 35.65
C VAL A 4 16.37 -7.89 34.94
N ARG A 5 15.30 -8.51 35.45
CA ARG A 5 14.65 -9.66 34.81
C ARG A 5 13.51 -9.16 33.92
N LEU A 6 13.60 -9.45 32.62
CA LEU A 6 12.67 -8.96 31.59
C LEU A 6 11.63 -10.03 31.18
N THR A 7 11.02 -10.70 32.15
CA THR A 7 10.12 -11.84 31.89
C THR A 7 8.90 -11.44 31.07
N GLU A 8 8.27 -10.31 31.39
CA GLU A 8 7.09 -9.81 30.67
C GLU A 8 7.43 -9.35 29.25
N GLN A 9 8.57 -8.70 29.06
CA GLN A 9 9.05 -8.29 27.75
C GLN A 9 9.34 -9.52 26.87
N LEU A 10 9.97 -10.55 27.44
CA LEU A 10 10.21 -11.81 26.73
C LEU A 10 8.90 -12.50 26.33
N LYS A 11 7.88 -12.47 27.21
CA LYS A 11 6.55 -13.00 26.88
C LYS A 11 5.95 -12.25 25.69
N ARG A 12 5.98 -10.91 25.71
CA ARG A 12 5.49 -10.07 24.61
C ARG A 12 6.25 -10.32 23.30
N VAL A 13 7.57 -10.51 23.34
CA VAL A 13 8.37 -10.85 22.16
C VAL A 13 7.91 -12.19 21.55
N LYS A 14 7.63 -13.20 22.38
CA LYS A 14 7.12 -14.50 21.88
C LYS A 14 5.75 -14.38 21.23
N GLU A 15 4.86 -13.57 21.78
CA GLU A 15 3.54 -13.30 21.20
C GLU A 15 3.64 -12.61 19.84
N VAL A 16 4.52 -11.60 19.72
CA VAL A 16 4.79 -10.91 18.45
C VAL A 16 5.35 -11.88 17.40
N LEU A 17 6.36 -12.68 17.75
CA LEU A 17 6.95 -13.66 16.82
C LEU A 17 5.94 -14.73 16.37
N THR A 18 5.03 -15.13 17.26
CA THR A 18 3.93 -16.05 16.90
C THR A 18 3.00 -15.40 15.90
N THR A 19 2.62 -14.14 16.13
CA THR A 19 1.75 -13.38 15.22
C THR A 19 2.39 -13.21 13.84
N TRP A 20 3.68 -12.84 13.77
CA TRP A 20 4.39 -12.70 12.49
C TRP A 20 4.35 -13.98 11.67
N LYS A 21 4.59 -15.13 12.30
CA LYS A 21 4.53 -16.43 11.62
C LYS A 21 3.13 -16.73 11.07
N GLU A 22 2.08 -16.44 11.83
CA GLU A 22 0.69 -16.64 11.38
C GLU A 22 0.33 -15.71 10.22
N VAL A 23 0.81 -14.46 10.24
CA VAL A 23 0.59 -13.50 9.15
C VAL A 23 1.35 -13.94 7.89
N ASP A 24 2.61 -14.35 8.02
CA ASP A 24 3.42 -14.88 6.92
C ASP A 24 2.75 -16.08 6.24
N GLU A 25 2.19 -17.00 7.02
CA GLU A 25 1.45 -18.16 6.51
C GLU A 25 0.20 -17.73 5.73
N ARG A 26 -0.57 -16.76 6.25
CA ARG A 26 -1.75 -16.21 5.54
C ARG A 26 -1.36 -15.50 4.24
N VAL A 27 -0.32 -14.68 4.25
CA VAL A 27 0.12 -13.93 3.07
C VAL A 27 0.65 -14.89 2.00
N SER A 28 1.38 -15.93 2.38
CA SER A 28 1.89 -16.95 1.46
C SER A 28 0.79 -17.67 0.67
N GLN A 29 -0.42 -17.74 1.22
CA GLN A 29 -1.59 -18.33 0.55
C GLN A 29 -2.26 -17.39 -0.48
N LEU A 30 -1.93 -16.08 -0.48
CA LEU A 30 -2.53 -15.11 -1.40
C LEU A 30 -1.98 -15.22 -2.84
N CYS A 31 -0.85 -15.92 -3.03
CA CYS A 31 -0.27 -16.22 -4.34
C CYS A 31 -0.36 -17.73 -4.55
N PRO A 32 -1.51 -18.26 -5.02
CA PRO A 32 -1.62 -19.68 -5.27
C PRO A 32 -0.57 -20.10 -6.30
N THR A 33 0.18 -21.17 -5.98
CA THR A 33 0.99 -21.89 -6.96
C THR A 33 0.09 -22.26 -8.11
N SER A 34 0.41 -21.79 -9.33
CA SER A 34 -0.46 -21.92 -10.50
C SER A 34 -0.99 -23.35 -10.65
N SER A 35 -2.28 -23.56 -10.42
CA SER A 35 -2.96 -24.70 -11.02
C SER A 35 -3.01 -24.44 -12.51
N ALA A 36 -2.55 -25.42 -13.28
CA ALA A 36 -2.51 -25.44 -14.74
C ALA A 36 -3.74 -24.78 -15.40
N GLU A 37 -3.51 -24.15 -16.56
CA GLU A 37 -4.47 -23.50 -17.47
C GLU A 37 -4.56 -21.95 -17.37
N GLN A 38 -3.58 -21.24 -17.93
CA GLN A 38 -3.74 -20.39 -19.12
C GLN A 38 -2.48 -19.57 -19.43
N ASP A 39 -2.23 -19.43 -20.72
CA ASP A 39 -1.05 -18.92 -21.41
C ASP A 39 -0.47 -17.55 -20.98
N LYS A 40 0.86 -17.43 -21.18
CA LYS A 40 1.69 -16.20 -21.29
C LYS A 40 2.28 -15.52 -20.04
N SER A 41 2.81 -16.27 -19.07
CA SER A 41 3.97 -15.76 -18.33
C SER A 41 4.86 -16.90 -17.82
N THR A 42 6.11 -16.97 -18.33
CA THR A 42 7.13 -17.96 -17.95
C THR A 42 7.85 -17.63 -16.64
N GLY A 43 7.25 -16.80 -15.77
CA GLY A 43 7.81 -16.49 -14.46
C GLY A 43 7.30 -17.46 -13.40
N THR A 44 8.19 -18.16 -12.70
CA THR A 44 7.89 -18.87 -11.45
C THR A 44 7.52 -17.84 -10.36
N ALA A 45 6.34 -17.24 -10.45
CA ALA A 45 5.99 -16.01 -9.74
C ALA A 45 5.54 -16.25 -8.29
N CYS A 46 4.95 -17.41 -7.99
CA CYS A 46 4.46 -17.76 -6.66
C CYS A 46 5.23 -18.96 -6.08
N SER A 47 6.50 -18.79 -5.69
CA SER A 47 7.08 -19.68 -4.67
C SER A 47 6.75 -19.08 -3.31
N THR A 48 6.07 -19.84 -2.45
CA THR A 48 5.61 -19.44 -1.11
C THR A 48 6.67 -18.68 -0.32
N ASP A 49 7.92 -19.12 -0.44
CA ASP A 49 9.04 -18.60 0.35
C ASP A 49 9.47 -17.17 -0.03
N LYS A 50 9.07 -16.66 -1.21
CA LYS A 50 9.59 -15.36 -1.72
C LYS A 50 8.69 -14.16 -1.46
N ILE A 51 7.45 -14.36 -1.01
CA ILE A 51 6.45 -13.27 -0.94
C ILE A 51 6.55 -12.52 0.37
N THR A 52 6.92 -13.21 1.45
CA THR A 52 7.10 -12.63 2.79
C THR A 52 8.50 -12.04 2.99
N ASP A 53 9.44 -12.35 2.11
CA ASP A 53 10.81 -11.80 2.15
C ASP A 53 10.78 -10.29 1.94
N GLY A 54 11.12 -9.55 3.01
CA GLY A 54 11.10 -8.08 3.00
C GLY A 54 9.70 -7.47 3.13
N LEU A 55 8.68 -8.25 3.48
CA LEU A 55 7.37 -7.73 3.83
C LEU A 55 7.41 -7.11 5.23
N VAL A 56 7.11 -5.81 5.33
CA VAL A 56 7.27 -5.05 6.57
C VAL A 56 5.95 -4.75 7.28
N GLY A 57 4.85 -4.65 6.54
CA GLY A 57 3.53 -4.37 7.09
C GLY A 57 2.43 -4.85 6.17
N PHE A 58 1.26 -5.14 6.74
CA PHE A 58 0.14 -5.68 5.99
C PHE A 58 -1.18 -5.17 6.58
N LEU A 59 -1.92 -4.40 5.78
CA LEU A 59 -3.24 -3.88 6.12
C LEU A 59 -4.30 -4.76 5.45
N SER A 60 -5.18 -5.38 6.24
CA SER A 60 -6.19 -6.32 5.75
C SER A 60 -7.58 -6.02 6.34
N ASN A 61 -8.23 -6.97 7.01
CA ASN A 61 -9.60 -6.84 7.50
C ASN A 61 -9.74 -6.21 8.89
N THR A 62 -8.64 -6.03 9.62
CA THR A 62 -8.71 -5.47 10.98
C THR A 62 -8.69 -3.94 10.94
N SER A 63 -9.87 -3.32 10.94
CA SER A 63 -10.02 -1.87 11.06
C SER A 63 -11.10 -1.46 12.08
N SER A 64 -10.85 -0.36 12.78
CA SER A 64 -11.81 0.42 13.56
C SER A 64 -12.14 1.74 12.83
N ASP A 65 -13.04 2.54 13.38
CA ASP A 65 -13.49 3.80 12.77
C ASP A 65 -12.34 4.76 12.42
N ASP A 66 -11.26 4.76 13.20
CA ASP A 66 -10.12 5.68 13.07
C ASP A 66 -8.79 5.00 12.72
N THR A 67 -8.73 3.66 12.72
CA THR A 67 -7.48 2.91 12.63
C THR A 67 -7.63 1.72 11.70
N TRP A 68 -6.72 1.60 10.73
CA TRP A 68 -6.54 0.38 9.96
C TRP A 68 -5.27 -0.31 10.46
N LYS A 69 -5.47 -1.46 11.11
CA LYS A 69 -4.43 -2.14 11.87
C LYS A 69 -3.44 -2.84 10.95
N ASP A 70 -2.16 -2.74 11.28
CA ASP A 70 -1.12 -3.58 10.71
C ASP A 70 -1.13 -4.95 11.38
N GLU A 71 -1.34 -5.98 10.56
CA GLU A 71 -1.41 -7.37 10.98
C GLU A 71 -0.07 -7.85 11.57
N TYR A 72 1.07 -7.24 11.19
CA TYR A 72 2.39 -7.50 11.79
C TYR A 72 2.61 -6.77 13.12
N LEU A 73 1.60 -6.06 13.65
CA LEU A 73 1.71 -5.29 14.89
C LEU A 73 2.78 -4.18 14.85
N GLY A 74 3.17 -3.76 13.64
CA GLY A 74 4.10 -2.66 13.41
C GLY A 74 3.39 -1.33 13.54
N VAL A 75 3.19 -0.66 12.41
CA VAL A 75 2.65 0.70 12.36
C VAL A 75 1.24 0.65 11.80
N ASN A 76 0.23 1.11 12.54
CA ASN A 76 -1.13 1.18 12.01
C ASN A 76 -1.28 2.38 11.05
N ALA A 77 -2.20 2.29 10.09
CA ALA A 77 -2.65 3.44 9.32
C ALA A 77 -3.78 4.17 10.06
N THR A 78 -3.80 5.50 9.95
CA THR A 78 -4.86 6.34 10.51
C THR A 78 -5.91 6.60 9.44
N VAL A 79 -7.17 6.32 9.76
CA VAL A 79 -8.30 6.61 8.88
C VAL A 79 -8.76 8.06 9.10
N LYS A 80 -9.02 8.76 8.00
CA LYS A 80 -9.42 10.17 7.95
C LYS A 80 -10.74 10.32 7.21
N GLY A 81 -11.52 11.34 7.58
CA GLY A 81 -12.84 11.56 6.99
C GLY A 81 -13.90 10.53 7.41
N ALA A 82 -13.59 9.68 8.39
CA ALA A 82 -14.51 8.70 8.96
C ALA A 82 -15.61 9.39 9.77
N THR A 83 -16.75 9.64 9.12
CA THR A 83 -18.04 9.82 9.82
C THR A 83 -18.80 8.50 9.77
N GLU A 84 -19.81 8.34 10.62
CA GLU A 84 -20.64 7.12 10.68
C GLU A 84 -21.07 6.66 9.27
N GLY A 85 -20.82 5.38 8.95
CA GLY A 85 -21.16 4.77 7.67
C GLY A 85 -20.18 5.00 6.50
N LYS A 86 -19.12 5.82 6.65
CA LYS A 86 -18.16 6.10 5.56
C LYS A 86 -17.02 5.11 5.41
N VAL A 87 -16.81 4.27 6.42
CA VAL A 87 -15.77 3.25 6.45
C VAL A 87 -16.46 1.94 6.79
N THR A 88 -16.28 0.92 5.97
CA THR A 88 -16.88 -0.39 6.21
C THR A 88 -15.81 -1.46 6.06
N SER A 89 -15.56 -2.20 7.14
CA SER A 89 -14.66 -3.36 7.11
C SER A 89 -15.24 -4.44 6.21
N THR A 90 -14.38 -5.05 5.40
CA THR A 90 -14.71 -6.19 4.54
C THR A 90 -13.88 -7.40 4.99
N GLU A 91 -14.12 -8.58 4.41
CA GLU A 91 -13.36 -9.78 4.75
C GLU A 91 -11.84 -9.66 4.51
N LYS A 92 -11.40 -8.74 3.64
CA LYS A 92 -10.00 -8.63 3.18
C LYS A 92 -9.50 -7.19 3.04
N GLY A 93 -10.15 -6.23 3.67
CA GLY A 93 -9.85 -4.81 3.45
C GLY A 93 -10.95 -3.90 3.98
N VAL A 94 -11.03 -2.70 3.42
CA VAL A 94 -11.99 -1.67 3.82
C VAL A 94 -12.58 -0.97 2.59
N THR A 95 -13.84 -0.57 2.71
CA THR A 95 -14.49 0.33 1.75
C THR A 95 -14.52 1.74 2.31
N PHE A 96 -14.08 2.72 1.52
CA PHE A 96 -14.11 4.14 1.87
C PHE A 96 -15.14 4.90 1.04
N GLN A 97 -15.87 5.81 1.67
CA GLN A 97 -16.79 6.76 1.02
C GLN A 97 -16.56 8.16 1.57
N GLY A 98 -15.82 9.01 0.85
CA GLY A 98 -15.41 10.32 1.36
C GLY A 98 -14.48 10.24 2.58
N ALA A 99 -13.80 9.10 2.74
CA ALA A 99 -12.80 8.79 3.75
C ALA A 99 -11.54 8.23 3.07
N TRP A 100 -10.42 8.18 3.78
CA TRP A 100 -9.16 7.61 3.28
C TRP A 100 -8.29 7.13 4.44
N ALA A 101 -7.20 6.41 4.15
CA ALA A 101 -6.22 6.01 5.15
C ALA A 101 -4.85 6.63 4.86
N GLU A 102 -4.14 7.00 5.93
CA GLU A 102 -2.78 7.52 5.91
C GLU A 102 -1.87 6.57 6.69
N TRP A 103 -0.87 6.00 6.03
CA TRP A 103 0.10 5.11 6.66
C TRP A 103 1.41 5.87 6.89
N PRO A 104 1.79 6.17 8.15
CA PRO A 104 2.82 7.16 8.41
C PRO A 104 4.22 6.62 8.11
N VAL A 105 5.08 7.48 7.54
CA VAL A 105 6.51 7.21 7.31
C VAL A 105 7.36 8.17 8.15
N GLY A 106 7.54 9.42 7.68
CA GLY A 106 8.28 10.44 8.42
C GLY A 106 7.53 10.99 9.64
N SER A 107 6.19 10.91 9.64
CA SER A 107 5.34 11.38 10.74
C SER A 107 5.31 10.46 11.97
N GLN A 108 6.08 9.36 11.97
CA GLN A 108 6.23 8.47 13.13
C GLN A 108 7.02 9.11 14.30
N GLY A 109 7.69 10.25 14.06
CA GLY A 109 8.45 10.98 15.07
C GLY A 109 9.90 10.51 15.17
N GLU A 110 10.38 10.29 16.39
CA GLU A 110 11.78 9.91 16.66
C GLU A 110 12.12 8.52 16.12
N ASN A 111 11.21 7.55 16.24
CA ASN A 111 11.41 6.19 15.77
C ASN A 111 10.68 5.98 14.44
N GLN A 112 11.36 6.24 13.32
CA GLN A 112 10.82 6.09 11.97
C GLN A 112 11.06 4.67 11.43
N LEU A 113 10.20 3.73 11.79
CA LEU A 113 10.32 2.32 11.39
C LEU A 113 10.30 2.15 9.87
N TYR A 114 9.58 3.03 9.15
CA TYR A 114 9.47 2.98 7.69
C TYR A 114 10.48 3.88 6.96
N HIS A 115 11.54 4.33 7.62
CA HIS A 115 12.56 5.19 6.99
C HIS A 115 13.20 4.56 5.74
N PHE A 116 13.20 3.22 5.61
CA PHE A 116 13.67 2.52 4.40
C PHE A 116 12.91 2.93 3.12
N ALA A 117 11.65 3.38 3.24
CA ALA A 117 10.82 3.78 2.11
C ALA A 117 11.35 5.03 1.39
N ASN A 118 12.28 5.78 2.00
CA ASN A 118 13.03 6.85 1.36
C ASN A 118 14.05 6.34 0.30
N TYR A 119 14.33 5.04 0.27
CA TYR A 119 15.33 4.45 -0.60
C TYR A 119 14.73 3.43 -1.55
N ASN A 120 14.02 2.45 -1.00
CA ASN A 120 13.41 1.37 -1.77
C ASN A 120 12.13 0.91 -1.08
N PHE A 121 11.04 0.78 -1.84
CA PHE A 121 9.82 0.15 -1.34
C PHE A 121 9.00 -0.43 -2.49
N THR A 122 8.09 -1.33 -2.13
CA THR A 122 6.99 -1.76 -2.98
C THR A 122 5.72 -1.68 -2.16
N LEU A 123 4.74 -0.90 -2.63
CA LEU A 123 3.41 -0.78 -2.04
C LEU A 123 2.41 -1.47 -2.97
N VAL A 124 1.69 -2.47 -2.45
CA VAL A 124 0.75 -3.27 -3.23
C VAL A 124 -0.64 -3.16 -2.61
N ALA A 125 -1.66 -3.04 -3.45
CA ALA A 125 -3.05 -3.08 -3.02
C ALA A 125 -3.94 -3.77 -4.07
N THR A 126 -5.00 -4.43 -3.61
CA THR A 126 -6.15 -4.76 -4.45
C THR A 126 -7.20 -3.68 -4.26
N VAL A 127 -7.63 -3.06 -5.34
CA VAL A 127 -8.52 -1.89 -5.32
C VAL A 127 -9.72 -2.13 -6.22
N SER A 128 -10.87 -1.58 -5.86
CA SER A 128 -12.07 -1.55 -6.70
C SER A 128 -12.75 -0.20 -6.52
N ILE A 129 -13.10 0.43 -7.64
CA ILE A 129 -13.76 1.73 -7.66
C ILE A 129 -15.27 1.50 -7.74
N HIS A 130 -16.03 2.11 -6.84
CA HIS A 130 -17.48 1.98 -6.78
C HIS A 130 -18.14 3.22 -7.38
N GLY A 131 -19.09 3.01 -8.30
CA GLY A 131 -19.73 4.09 -9.03
C GLY A 131 -18.80 4.76 -10.05
N ASP A 132 -19.35 5.77 -10.73
CA ASP A 132 -18.60 6.64 -11.62
C ASP A 132 -18.19 7.91 -10.87
N PRO A 133 -16.93 8.38 -10.99
CA PRO A 133 -16.51 9.59 -10.32
C PRO A 133 -17.21 10.81 -10.94
N GLU A 134 -17.73 11.67 -10.06
CA GLU A 134 -18.43 12.90 -10.45
C GLU A 134 -17.48 14.10 -10.56
N GLU A 135 -16.26 13.97 -10.03
CA GLU A 135 -15.27 15.03 -10.02
C GLU A 135 -14.55 15.15 -11.37
N GLU A 136 -14.40 16.39 -11.84
CA GLU A 136 -13.59 16.73 -13.02
C GLU A 136 -12.10 16.49 -12.79
N ASN A 137 -11.64 16.69 -11.55
CA ASN A 137 -10.25 16.47 -11.19
C ASN A 137 -9.98 14.98 -10.93
N PRO A 138 -8.80 14.46 -11.32
CA PRO A 138 -8.40 13.09 -11.03
C PRO A 138 -8.43 12.78 -9.53
N ILE A 139 -9.09 11.68 -9.16
CA ILE A 139 -9.27 11.24 -7.77
C ILE A 139 -8.08 10.36 -7.37
N PRO A 140 -7.33 10.70 -6.30
CA PRO A 140 -6.22 9.87 -5.82
C PRO A 140 -6.71 8.50 -5.34
N LEU A 141 -6.03 7.43 -5.77
CA LEU A 141 -6.35 6.07 -5.36
C LEU A 141 -5.34 5.53 -4.34
N ILE A 142 -4.05 5.61 -4.69
CA ILE A 142 -2.95 5.13 -3.84
C ILE A 142 -1.67 5.88 -4.20
N GLY A 143 -0.84 6.18 -3.21
CA GLY A 143 0.42 6.87 -3.47
C GLY A 143 1.19 7.23 -2.22
N VAL A 144 2.38 7.79 -2.45
CA VAL A 144 3.27 8.30 -1.42
C VAL A 144 3.27 9.82 -1.51
N LYS A 145 3.17 10.47 -0.35
CA LYS A 145 3.22 11.92 -0.21
C LYS A 145 4.39 12.31 0.67
N VAL A 146 5.05 13.42 0.34
CA VAL A 146 6.00 14.10 1.22
C VAL A 146 5.33 15.36 1.76
N ASN A 147 5.53 15.59 3.05
CA ASN A 147 5.14 16.81 3.71
C ASN A 147 6.41 17.65 3.93
N ASP A 148 6.61 18.68 3.09
CA ASP A 148 7.75 19.60 3.20
C ASP A 148 7.35 20.87 3.98
N GLY A 149 6.70 20.67 5.14
CA GLY A 149 6.25 21.70 6.08
C GLY A 149 5.07 22.58 5.63
N THR A 150 5.02 22.98 4.36
CA THR A 150 4.00 23.89 3.80
C THR A 150 3.14 23.28 2.72
N LYS A 151 3.53 22.12 2.16
CA LYS A 151 2.80 21.44 1.08
C LYS A 151 2.84 19.93 1.28
N ASN A 152 1.66 19.31 1.14
CA ASN A 152 1.53 17.86 0.97
C ASN A 152 1.65 17.55 -0.52
N ARG A 153 2.89 17.35 -1.00
CA ARG A 153 3.15 17.05 -2.41
C ARG A 153 3.05 15.55 -2.64
N VAL A 154 2.32 15.15 -3.68
CA VAL A 154 2.32 13.77 -4.18
C VAL A 154 3.70 13.50 -4.77
N LEU A 155 4.39 12.47 -4.28
CA LEU A 155 5.68 12.07 -4.82
C LEU A 155 5.49 11.12 -5.98
N LEU A 156 4.79 10.01 -5.72
CA LEU A 156 4.49 8.99 -6.70
C LEU A 156 3.12 8.42 -6.35
N GLY A 157 2.19 8.44 -7.28
CA GLY A 157 0.83 8.00 -7.02
C GLY A 157 0.08 7.60 -8.28
N LEU A 158 -1.00 6.86 -8.06
CA LEU A 158 -1.97 6.49 -9.06
C LEU A 158 -3.31 7.17 -8.70
N SER A 159 -3.91 7.82 -9.68
CA SER A 159 -5.26 8.38 -9.62
C SER A 159 -6.10 7.85 -10.79
N TYR A 160 -7.38 8.16 -10.76
CA TYR A 160 -8.32 7.84 -11.83
C TYR A 160 -9.25 9.02 -12.14
N ASN A 161 -9.76 9.09 -13.36
CA ASN A 161 -10.65 10.17 -13.83
C ASN A 161 -12.04 9.65 -14.25
N LYS A 162 -12.94 10.58 -14.60
CA LYS A 162 -14.30 10.33 -15.10
C LYS A 162 -14.35 9.66 -16.47
N GLU A 163 -13.29 9.79 -17.27
CA GLU A 163 -13.07 9.07 -18.53
C GLU A 163 -12.68 7.60 -18.33
N LYS A 164 -12.61 7.15 -17.07
CA LYS A 164 -12.27 5.79 -16.67
C LYS A 164 -10.84 5.40 -17.01
N GLN A 165 -9.92 6.36 -16.98
CA GLN A 165 -8.50 6.15 -17.27
C GLN A 165 -7.66 6.26 -15.99
N TRP A 166 -6.56 5.52 -16.00
CA TRP A 166 -5.51 5.66 -15.01
C TRP A 166 -4.63 6.86 -15.31
N GLN A 167 -4.20 7.56 -14.27
CA GLN A 167 -3.21 8.62 -14.37
C GLN A 167 -2.16 8.47 -13.27
N VAL A 168 -0.90 8.46 -13.68
CA VAL A 168 0.23 8.35 -12.77
C VAL A 168 0.78 9.76 -12.50
N TRP A 169 1.12 10.01 -11.25
CA TRP A 169 1.70 11.26 -10.79
C TRP A 169 3.12 11.01 -10.32
N CYS A 170 4.04 11.83 -10.79
CA CYS A 170 5.38 11.95 -10.24
C CYS A 170 5.65 13.42 -9.88
N GLY A 171 5.69 13.74 -8.59
CA GLY A 171 5.69 15.13 -8.15
C GLY A 171 4.41 15.85 -8.58
N ASP A 172 4.57 17.07 -9.08
CA ASP A 172 3.46 17.87 -9.61
C ASP A 172 3.16 17.57 -11.10
N GLN A 173 3.85 16.58 -11.69
CA GLN A 173 3.68 16.20 -13.09
C GLN A 173 2.79 14.97 -13.20
N ALA A 174 1.66 15.12 -13.87
CA ALA A 174 0.87 14.00 -14.34
C ALA A 174 1.45 13.44 -15.63
N THR A 175 1.46 12.12 -15.76
CA THR A 175 1.71 11.47 -17.04
C THR A 175 0.50 11.68 -17.97
N PRO A 176 0.69 11.55 -19.29
CA PRO A 176 -0.45 11.32 -20.18
C PRO A 176 -1.34 10.19 -19.63
N GLU A 177 -2.63 10.29 -19.90
CA GLU A 177 -3.59 9.25 -19.55
C GLU A 177 -3.14 7.90 -20.10
N GLN A 178 -3.27 6.87 -19.29
CA GLN A 178 -2.85 5.54 -19.66
C GLN A 178 -3.87 4.91 -20.60
N SER A 179 -3.38 4.11 -21.54
CA SER A 179 -4.25 3.40 -22.51
C SER A 179 -5.14 2.36 -21.85
N SER A 180 -4.77 1.84 -20.67
CA SER A 180 -5.59 0.93 -19.89
C SER A 180 -6.67 1.72 -19.14
N SER A 181 -7.93 1.34 -19.36
CA SER A 181 -9.07 1.85 -18.62
C SER A 181 -9.39 0.97 -17.42
N TRP A 182 -10.09 1.54 -16.45
CA TRP A 182 -10.67 0.80 -15.33
C TRP A 182 -12.18 0.65 -15.51
N LYS A 183 -12.78 -0.28 -14.76
CA LYS A 183 -14.22 -0.49 -14.76
C LYS A 183 -14.77 -0.45 -13.33
N PRO A 184 -15.96 0.16 -13.12
CA PRO A 184 -16.61 0.11 -11.81
C PRO A 184 -16.77 -1.34 -11.33
N GLU A 185 -16.67 -1.52 -10.02
CA GLU A 185 -16.82 -2.80 -9.31
C GLU A 185 -15.85 -3.91 -9.77
N THR A 186 -14.84 -3.55 -10.55
CA THR A 186 -13.79 -4.46 -11.00
C THR A 186 -12.58 -4.34 -10.06
N ARG A 187 -12.06 -5.48 -9.63
CA ARG A 187 -10.84 -5.54 -8.81
C ARG A 187 -9.63 -5.41 -9.71
N HIS A 188 -8.74 -4.50 -9.35
CA HIS A 188 -7.45 -4.29 -9.97
C HIS A 188 -6.34 -4.50 -8.93
N GLN A 189 -5.25 -5.13 -9.32
CA GLN A 189 -4.03 -5.17 -8.51
C GLN A 189 -3.17 -3.98 -8.90
N VAL A 190 -2.80 -3.15 -7.92
CA VAL A 190 -1.92 -2.00 -8.13
C VAL A 190 -0.63 -2.20 -7.35
N ALA A 191 0.50 -1.89 -7.97
CA ALA A 191 1.79 -1.82 -7.29
C ALA A 191 2.52 -0.52 -7.63
N ILE A 192 3.03 0.16 -6.60
CA ILE A 192 3.95 1.30 -6.71
C ILE A 192 5.30 0.84 -6.20
N VAL A 193 6.32 0.97 -7.05
CA VAL A 193 7.69 0.54 -6.75
C VAL A 193 8.61 1.75 -6.84
N LEU A 194 9.45 1.93 -5.82
CA LEU A 194 10.58 2.84 -5.84
C LEU A 194 11.88 2.05 -5.66
N GLN A 195 12.86 2.34 -6.50
CA GLN A 195 14.20 1.77 -6.46
C GLN A 195 15.24 2.88 -6.51
N ASN A 196 16.38 2.67 -5.84
CA ASN A 196 17.53 3.59 -5.87
C ASN A 196 17.14 5.05 -5.56
N SER A 197 16.20 5.25 -4.62
CA SER A 197 15.68 6.55 -4.15
C SER A 197 15.03 7.45 -5.22
N SER A 198 15.01 7.03 -6.48
CA SER A 198 14.68 7.93 -7.59
C SER A 198 14.10 7.26 -8.82
N GLN A 199 14.10 5.93 -8.91
CA GLN A 199 13.49 5.21 -10.02
C GLN A 199 12.12 4.70 -9.60
N GLY A 200 11.06 5.31 -10.11
CA GLY A 200 9.69 4.91 -9.84
C GLY A 200 9.14 3.99 -10.93
N SER A 201 8.19 3.13 -10.55
CA SER A 201 7.37 2.37 -11.49
C SER A 201 5.99 2.12 -10.89
N VAL A 202 4.96 2.13 -11.75
CA VAL A 202 3.58 1.83 -11.35
C VAL A 202 3.06 0.72 -12.24
N TYR A 203 2.40 -0.25 -11.61
CA TYR A 203 1.81 -1.41 -12.26
C TYR A 203 0.31 -1.48 -11.96
N VAL A 204 -0.47 -1.89 -12.95
CA VAL A 204 -1.89 -2.25 -12.82
C VAL A 204 -2.06 -3.62 -13.45
N ASP A 205 -2.63 -4.57 -12.71
CA ASP A 205 -2.85 -5.96 -13.12
C ASP A 205 -1.59 -6.66 -13.68
N GLY A 206 -0.44 -6.36 -13.07
CA GLY A 206 0.87 -6.87 -13.48
C GLY A 206 1.48 -6.16 -14.70
N GLU A 207 0.73 -5.29 -15.38
CA GLU A 207 1.23 -4.50 -16.50
C GLU A 207 1.84 -3.19 -16.01
N ARG A 208 3.03 -2.85 -16.53
CA ARG A 208 3.72 -1.60 -16.17
C ARG A 208 3.12 -0.43 -16.93
N VAL A 209 2.34 0.40 -16.24
CA VAL A 209 1.71 1.60 -16.81
C VAL A 209 2.64 2.81 -16.80
N TRP A 210 3.63 2.84 -15.91
CA TRP A 210 4.61 3.92 -15.89
C TRP A 210 5.96 3.46 -15.35
N ASN A 211 7.03 4.03 -15.89
CA ASN A 211 8.36 3.96 -15.32
C ASN A 211 9.15 5.22 -15.65
N GLY A 212 9.97 5.68 -14.71
CA GLY A 212 10.82 6.83 -14.95
C GLY A 212 11.53 7.32 -13.70
N PRO A 213 12.46 8.27 -13.87
CA PRO A 213 13.03 8.97 -12.74
C PRO A 213 11.91 9.76 -12.03
N CYS A 214 11.67 9.42 -10.77
CA CYS A 214 10.88 10.17 -9.82
C CYS A 214 11.71 10.43 -8.57
N LYS A 215 12.38 11.59 -8.53
CA LYS A 215 13.26 11.92 -7.42
C LYS A 215 12.42 12.24 -6.18
N LEU A 216 12.69 11.51 -5.10
CA LEU A 216 12.28 11.94 -3.77
C LEU A 216 13.18 13.11 -3.38
N GLU A 217 12.74 14.35 -3.57
CA GLU A 217 13.39 15.48 -2.91
C GLU A 217 12.94 15.45 -1.45
N ILE A 218 13.78 14.84 -0.62
CA ILE A 218 13.62 14.79 0.83
C ILE A 218 14.38 16.01 1.35
N THR A 219 13.66 17.05 1.76
CA THR A 219 14.23 18.21 2.45
C THR A 219 14.36 17.92 3.95
#